data_AF-A0A970IG78-F1
#
_entry.id   AF-A0A970IG78-F1
#
_cell.length_a   1.000
_cell.length_b   1.000
_cell.length_c   1.000
_cell.angle_alpha   90.00
_cell.angle_beta   90.00
_cell.angle_gamma   90.00
#
_symmetry.space_group_name_H-M   'P 1'
#
loop_
_entity.id
_entity.type
_entity.pdbx_description
1 polymer ?
#
loop_
_entity_poly.entity_id
_entity_poly.type
_entity_poly.pdbx_seq_one_letter_code
_entity_poly.pdbx_strand_id
1 'polypeptide(L)'
;MALKFQRVVDRVKLDKLFLVILLFIMVFFTITPVCHGNSAEPPSILIIVPNAPRDLEIGIGSGGTYTIARRIDKAMESYFAFYLSDLNNVNDYTLKISTGDDTFEIELDKPIRSYNNIYSLNIRRQTLTPGKSLSRSILLVSLRRTLTLIIEAIVFWLFGYRQKISWLAFLIINLLSQGTLNIMLNGESPIASYVIFGLIIGEIFVLIFESIAFLRFVREHSRWRRFLYVLTANLLSLIAGGYAITILPI
;
A
#
# COMPACT_ATOMS: atom_id res chain seq x y z
N MET A 1 44.93 24.96 -4.51
CA MET A 1 45.14 23.49 -4.45
C MET A 1 44.04 22.77 -3.65
N ALA A 2 43.72 23.24 -2.43
CA ALA A 2 42.68 22.66 -1.56
C ALA A 2 41.29 22.50 -2.22
N LEU A 3 40.83 23.50 -2.96
CA LEU A 3 39.53 23.48 -3.67
C LEU A 3 39.40 22.42 -4.79
N LYS A 4 40.53 21.94 -5.31
CA LYS A 4 40.58 20.89 -6.35
C LYS A 4 40.59 19.51 -5.69
N PHE A 5 41.29 19.39 -4.55
CA PHE A 5 41.35 18.18 -3.73
C PHE A 5 39.98 17.87 -3.07
N GLN A 6 39.34 18.88 -2.46
CA GLN A 6 37.99 18.75 -1.89
C GLN A 6 36.98 18.22 -2.94
N ARG A 7 37.03 18.77 -4.16
CA ARG A 7 36.18 18.35 -5.28
C ARG A 7 36.41 16.92 -5.75
N VAL A 8 37.63 16.39 -5.60
CA VAL A 8 37.96 15.00 -5.96
C VAL A 8 37.47 14.07 -4.86
N VAL A 9 37.68 14.44 -3.58
CA VAL A 9 37.19 13.67 -2.44
C VAL A 9 35.65 13.58 -2.42
N ASP A 10 34.96 14.68 -2.71
CA ASP A 10 33.49 14.71 -2.79
C ASP A 10 32.97 13.86 -3.95
N ARG A 11 33.69 13.80 -5.08
CA ARG A 11 33.35 12.92 -6.21
C ARG A 11 33.49 11.45 -5.82
N VAL A 12 34.62 11.07 -5.21
CA VAL A 12 34.90 9.69 -4.79
C VAL A 12 33.90 9.20 -3.74
N LYS A 13 33.46 10.06 -2.81
CA LYS A 13 32.42 9.71 -1.82
C LYS A 13 31.05 9.50 -2.46
N LEU A 14 30.70 10.33 -3.45
CA LEU A 14 29.46 10.19 -4.20
C LEU A 14 29.44 8.89 -5.03
N ASP A 15 30.56 8.54 -5.66
CA ASP A 15 30.70 7.32 -6.46
C ASP A 15 30.57 6.06 -5.59
N LYS A 16 31.13 6.07 -4.37
CA LYS A 16 30.99 4.96 -3.41
C LYS A 16 29.56 4.82 -2.88
N LEU A 17 28.90 5.93 -2.54
CA LEU A 17 27.51 5.93 -2.11
C LEU A 17 26.60 5.41 -3.23
N PHE A 18 26.85 5.84 -4.46
CA PHE A 18 26.17 5.35 -5.66
C PHE A 18 26.34 3.85 -5.84
N LEU A 19 27.57 3.34 -5.67
CA LEU A 19 27.85 1.91 -5.78
C LEU A 19 27.09 1.08 -4.72
N VAL A 20 26.96 1.59 -3.50
CA VAL A 20 26.18 0.95 -2.43
C VAL A 20 24.69 0.92 -2.75
N ILE A 21 24.14 2.03 -3.26
CA ILE A 21 22.73 2.11 -3.67
C ILE A 21 22.46 1.15 -4.84
N LEU A 22 23.34 1.10 -5.83
CA LEU A 22 23.23 0.20 -6.98
C LEU A 22 23.28 -1.28 -6.55
N LEU A 23 24.18 -1.60 -5.62
CA LEU A 23 24.27 -2.95 -5.03
C LEU A 23 22.98 -3.32 -4.29
N PHE A 24 22.41 -2.37 -3.53
CA PHE A 24 21.16 -2.59 -2.82
C PHE A 24 19.98 -2.85 -3.78
N ILE A 25 19.92 -2.10 -4.88
CA ILE A 25 18.93 -2.31 -5.94
C ILE A 25 19.13 -3.69 -6.60
N MET A 26 20.36 -4.07 -6.95
CA MET A 26 20.64 -5.38 -7.54
C MET A 26 20.27 -6.55 -6.63
N VAL A 27 20.56 -6.44 -5.33
CA VAL A 27 20.16 -7.44 -4.32
C VAL A 27 18.64 -7.53 -4.18
N PHE A 28 17.91 -6.45 -4.45
CA PHE A 28 16.44 -6.50 -4.44
C PHE A 28 15.87 -7.22 -5.68
N PHE A 29 16.49 -7.04 -6.85
CA PHE A 29 16.08 -7.74 -8.08
C PHE A 29 16.39 -9.25 -8.06
N THR A 30 17.23 -9.75 -7.15
CA THR A 30 17.41 -11.20 -6.96
C THR A 30 16.29 -11.84 -6.13
N ILE A 31 15.41 -11.04 -5.52
CA ILE A 31 14.19 -11.54 -4.88
C ILE A 31 13.18 -11.79 -5.99
N THR A 32 13.10 -13.02 -6.48
CA THR A 32 12.07 -13.43 -7.43
C THR A 32 10.75 -13.62 -6.68
N PRO A 33 9.74 -12.76 -6.88
CA PRO A 33 8.42 -13.06 -6.36
C PRO A 33 7.89 -14.31 -7.07
N VAL A 34 7.31 -15.24 -6.30
CA VAL A 34 6.61 -16.38 -6.87
C VAL A 34 5.41 -15.85 -7.65
N CYS A 35 5.49 -15.89 -8.98
CA CYS A 35 4.38 -15.54 -9.85
C CYS A 35 3.35 -16.68 -9.82
N HIS A 36 2.31 -16.53 -8.99
CA HIS A 36 1.12 -17.36 -9.11
C HIS A 36 0.31 -16.89 -10.33
N GLY A 37 -0.20 -17.83 -11.13
CA GLY A 37 -1.04 -17.53 -12.29
C GLY A 37 -2.25 -16.70 -11.87
N ASN A 38 -2.37 -15.48 -12.41
CA ASN A 38 -3.48 -14.57 -12.15
C ASN A 38 -4.79 -15.18 -12.70
N SER A 39 -5.59 -15.74 -11.81
CA SER A 39 -7.04 -15.78 -12.01
C SER A 39 -7.64 -14.60 -11.24
N ALA A 40 -8.64 -13.93 -11.80
CA ALA A 40 -9.38 -12.91 -11.07
C ALA A 40 -9.86 -13.49 -9.73
N GLU A 41 -9.70 -12.74 -8.64
CA GLU A 41 -10.06 -13.22 -7.32
C GLU A 41 -11.56 -13.53 -7.32
N PRO A 42 -11.97 -14.75 -6.92
CA PRO A 42 -13.35 -15.17 -7.04
C PRO A 42 -14.26 -14.26 -6.20
N PRO A 43 -15.50 -14.01 -6.66
CA PRO A 43 -16.43 -13.14 -5.94
C PRO A 43 -16.59 -13.63 -4.49
N SER A 44 -16.48 -12.70 -3.56
CA SER A 44 -16.47 -13.00 -2.13
C SER A 44 -17.14 -11.91 -1.31
N ILE A 45 -17.58 -12.29 -0.12
CA ILE A 45 -17.98 -11.38 0.96
C ILE A 45 -16.76 -11.21 1.85
N LEU A 46 -16.29 -9.97 2.00
CA LEU A 46 -15.13 -9.61 2.79
C LEU A 46 -15.57 -8.85 4.03
N ILE A 47 -15.31 -9.41 5.21
CA ILE A 47 -15.55 -8.76 6.49
C ILE A 47 -14.21 -8.31 7.06
N ILE A 48 -14.10 -7.01 7.30
CA ILE A 48 -12.92 -6.36 7.85
C ILE A 48 -13.13 -6.16 9.34
N VAL A 49 -12.19 -6.66 10.14
CA VAL A 49 -12.24 -6.57 11.59
C VAL A 49 -10.97 -5.89 12.13
N PRO A 50 -11.07 -4.63 12.59
CA PRO A 50 -9.94 -3.94 13.22
C PRO A 50 -9.54 -4.61 14.54
N ASN A 51 -8.24 -4.86 14.72
CA ASN A 51 -7.66 -5.50 15.91
C ASN A 51 -8.41 -6.77 16.35
N ALA A 52 -8.66 -7.68 15.40
CA ALA A 52 -9.37 -8.92 15.67
C ALA A 52 -8.65 -9.77 16.74
N PRO A 53 -9.39 -10.28 17.74
CA PRO A 53 -8.89 -11.30 18.65
C PRO A 53 -8.33 -12.52 17.91
N ARG A 54 -7.42 -13.27 18.55
CA ARG A 54 -6.79 -14.44 17.91
C ARG A 54 -7.76 -15.61 17.76
N ASP A 55 -8.73 -15.68 18.64
CA ASP A 55 -9.81 -16.66 18.77
C ASP A 55 -11.10 -16.23 18.07
N LEU A 56 -11.09 -15.12 17.31
CA LEU A 56 -12.25 -14.67 16.57
C LEU A 56 -12.52 -15.57 15.37
N GLU A 57 -13.72 -16.14 15.32
CA GLU A 57 -14.25 -16.88 14.19
C GLU A 57 -15.54 -16.24 13.68
N ILE A 58 -15.68 -16.18 12.36
CA ILE A 58 -16.89 -15.67 11.71
C ILE A 58 -17.43 -16.75 10.78
N GLY A 59 -18.66 -17.17 11.03
CA GLY A 59 -19.42 -18.09 10.20
C GLY A 59 -20.59 -17.40 9.53
N ILE A 60 -21.07 -17.96 8.42
CA ILE A 60 -22.28 -17.51 7.73
C ILE A 60 -23.19 -18.70 7.46
N GLY A 61 -24.48 -18.55 7.77
CA GLY A 61 -25.46 -19.62 7.65
C GLY A 61 -26.65 -19.43 8.57
N SER A 62 -27.54 -20.41 8.61
CA SER A 62 -28.75 -20.42 9.45
C SER A 62 -29.05 -21.84 9.90
N GLY A 63 -29.71 -22.00 11.05
CA GLY A 63 -30.22 -23.30 11.50
C GLY A 63 -29.16 -24.32 11.94
N GLY A 64 -27.99 -23.88 12.40
CA GLY A 64 -26.94 -24.75 12.95
C GLY A 64 -25.86 -25.19 11.95
N THR A 65 -26.06 -24.94 10.66
CA THR A 65 -25.02 -25.13 9.63
C THR A 65 -24.40 -23.78 9.28
N TYR A 66 -23.10 -23.63 9.56
CA TYR A 66 -22.35 -22.40 9.25
C TYR A 66 -21.12 -22.74 8.42
N THR A 67 -20.90 -22.00 7.34
CA THR A 67 -19.64 -21.99 6.62
C THR A 67 -18.69 -21.03 7.33
N ILE A 68 -17.47 -21.46 7.67
CA ILE A 68 -16.47 -20.62 8.36
C ILE A 68 -15.71 -19.78 7.33
N ALA A 69 -15.49 -18.50 7.64
CA ALA A 69 -14.71 -17.62 6.78
C ALA A 69 -13.23 -18.01 6.74
N ARG A 70 -12.60 -17.80 5.58
CA ARG A 70 -11.15 -17.82 5.48
C ARG A 70 -10.58 -16.56 6.12
N ARG A 71 -9.78 -16.73 7.18
CA ARG A 71 -9.07 -15.64 7.84
C ARG A 71 -7.77 -15.30 7.13
N ILE A 72 -7.54 -14.01 6.92
CA ILE A 72 -6.28 -13.45 6.42
C ILE A 72 -5.87 -12.34 7.38
N ASP A 73 -4.76 -12.53 8.09
CA ASP A 73 -4.25 -11.53 9.02
C ASP A 73 -3.37 -10.50 8.33
N LYS A 74 -3.61 -9.23 8.65
CA LYS A 74 -2.80 -8.08 8.25
C LYS A 74 -2.35 -7.32 9.50
N ALA A 75 -1.48 -6.33 9.31
CA ALA A 75 -1.11 -5.46 10.41
C ALA A 75 -2.34 -4.72 10.97
N MET A 76 -2.63 -4.91 12.26
CA MET A 76 -3.68 -4.22 13.03
C MET A 76 -5.14 -4.54 12.61
N GLU A 77 -5.37 -5.52 11.73
CA GLU A 77 -6.70 -5.97 11.33
C GLU A 77 -6.67 -7.34 10.64
N SER A 78 -7.81 -8.02 10.66
CA SER A 78 -7.98 -9.32 10.02
C SER A 78 -9.15 -9.28 9.05
N TYR A 79 -8.97 -9.95 7.92
CA TYR A 79 -10.00 -10.13 6.90
C TYR A 79 -10.60 -11.51 6.99
N PHE A 80 -11.92 -11.59 6.94
CA PHE A 80 -12.69 -12.82 6.92
C PHE A 80 -13.43 -12.88 5.58
N ALA A 81 -12.97 -13.76 4.70
CA ALA A 81 -13.49 -13.89 3.35
C ALA A 81 -14.38 -15.13 3.22
N PHE A 82 -15.58 -14.95 2.66
CA PHE A 82 -16.47 -16.02 2.22
C PHE A 82 -16.52 -16.03 0.69
N TYR A 83 -16.02 -17.08 0.06
CA TYR A 83 -16.09 -17.21 -1.39
C TYR A 83 -17.49 -17.65 -1.81
N LEU A 84 -18.02 -17.09 -2.90
CA LEU A 84 -19.35 -17.45 -3.41
C LEU A 84 -19.49 -18.95 -3.70
N SER A 85 -18.39 -19.63 -4.06
CA SER A 85 -18.34 -21.09 -4.24
C SER A 85 -18.80 -21.86 -3.00
N ASP A 86 -18.50 -21.33 -1.83
CA ASP A 86 -18.71 -21.96 -0.53
C ASP A 86 -20.08 -21.56 0.07
N LEU A 87 -20.77 -20.61 -0.59
CA LEU A 87 -22.06 -20.05 -0.19
C LEU A 87 -23.24 -20.59 -1.00
N ASN A 88 -23.00 -21.47 -1.98
CA ASN A 88 -24.04 -22.02 -2.88
C ASN A 88 -25.21 -22.71 -2.14
N ASN A 89 -25.00 -23.15 -0.89
CA ASN A 89 -26.01 -23.84 -0.08
C ASN A 89 -26.58 -22.96 1.06
N VAL A 90 -26.25 -21.66 1.10
CA VAL A 90 -26.66 -20.75 2.17
C VAL A 90 -27.85 -19.90 1.70
N ASN A 91 -29.05 -20.19 2.20
CA ASN A 91 -30.28 -19.47 1.85
C ASN A 91 -30.46 -18.16 2.62
N ASP A 92 -29.94 -18.13 3.86
CA ASP A 92 -30.01 -16.99 4.77
C ASP A 92 -28.63 -16.56 5.22
N TYR A 93 -28.38 -15.26 5.11
CA TYR A 93 -27.09 -14.65 5.38
C TYR A 93 -27.08 -14.10 6.80
N THR A 94 -27.10 -14.99 7.78
CA THR A 94 -26.87 -14.61 9.17
C THR A 94 -25.40 -14.85 9.49
N LEU A 95 -24.70 -13.81 9.93
CA LEU A 95 -23.34 -13.92 10.41
C LEU A 95 -23.37 -14.35 11.86
N LYS A 96 -22.64 -15.43 12.16
CA LYS A 96 -22.34 -15.84 13.53
C LYS A 96 -20.91 -15.44 13.86
N ILE A 97 -20.77 -14.57 14.85
CA ILE A 97 -19.47 -14.10 15.33
C ILE A 97 -19.21 -14.79 16.67
N SER A 98 -18.12 -15.54 16.76
CA SER A 98 -17.71 -16.24 17.98
C SER A 98 -16.35 -15.73 18.45
N THR A 99 -16.22 -15.31 19.70
CA THR A 99 -14.96 -14.87 20.33
C THR A 99 -14.88 -15.48 21.71
N GLY A 100 -14.07 -16.53 21.88
CA GLY A 100 -14.04 -17.30 23.12
C GLY A 100 -15.43 -17.87 23.45
N ASP A 101 -15.99 -17.46 24.59
CA ASP A 101 -17.32 -17.89 25.03
C ASP A 101 -18.47 -16.98 24.52
N ASP A 102 -18.15 -15.79 24.01
CA ASP A 102 -19.14 -14.84 23.52
C ASP A 102 -19.52 -15.15 22.07
N THR A 103 -20.82 -15.35 21.83
CA THR A 103 -21.37 -15.57 20.50
C THR A 103 -22.51 -14.60 20.26
N PHE A 104 -22.52 -13.94 19.11
CA PHE A 104 -23.65 -13.11 18.67
C PHE A 104 -23.90 -13.26 17.18
N GLU A 105 -25.14 -13.00 16.77
CA GLU A 105 -25.59 -13.12 15.39
C GLU A 105 -25.99 -11.76 14.84
N ILE A 106 -25.62 -11.50 13.58
CA ILE A 106 -25.99 -10.29 12.84
C ILE A 106 -26.58 -10.72 11.49
N GLU A 107 -27.79 -10.26 11.19
CA GLU A 107 -28.41 -10.45 9.88
C GLU A 107 -27.77 -9.53 8.84
N LEU A 108 -27.39 -10.08 7.68
CA LEU A 108 -26.99 -9.27 6.52
C LEU A 108 -28.23 -8.81 5.75
N ASP A 109 -28.32 -7.50 5.54
CA ASP A 109 -29.36 -6.92 4.71
C ASP A 109 -29.14 -7.32 3.24
N LYS A 110 -30.15 -7.96 2.63
CA LYS A 110 -30.13 -8.40 1.21
C LYS A 110 -30.34 -7.16 0.30
N PRO A 111 -29.69 -7.04 -0.88
CA PRO A 111 -28.97 -8.08 -1.63
C PRO A 111 -27.44 -7.96 -1.61
N ILE A 112 -26.79 -9.12 -1.48
CA ILE A 112 -25.36 -9.31 -1.74
C ILE A 112 -25.15 -9.15 -3.25
N ARG A 113 -24.36 -8.15 -3.65
CA ARG A 113 -24.03 -7.92 -5.06
C ARG A 113 -23.10 -9.04 -5.55
N SER A 114 -23.00 -9.27 -6.86
CA SER A 114 -22.06 -10.28 -7.38
C SER A 114 -20.59 -9.94 -7.07
N TYR A 115 -20.25 -8.65 -6.94
CA TYR A 115 -18.92 -8.14 -6.62
C TYR A 115 -19.02 -6.97 -5.61
N ASN A 116 -17.92 -6.69 -4.89
CA ASN A 116 -17.77 -5.59 -3.92
C ASN A 116 -18.59 -5.70 -2.61
N ASN A 117 -18.78 -6.91 -2.08
CA ASN A 117 -19.42 -7.11 -0.77
C ASN A 117 -18.43 -6.93 0.37
N ILE A 118 -17.99 -5.69 0.59
CA ILE A 118 -17.07 -5.35 1.67
C ILE A 118 -17.88 -4.82 2.84
N TYR A 119 -17.65 -5.37 4.03
CA TYR A 119 -18.26 -4.93 5.28
C TYR A 119 -17.19 -4.70 6.34
N SER A 120 -17.43 -3.76 7.24
CA SER A 120 -16.60 -3.50 8.41
C SER A 120 -17.38 -3.91 9.66
N LEU A 121 -16.83 -4.85 10.43
CA LEU A 121 -17.42 -5.32 11.67
C LEU A 121 -16.80 -4.57 12.86
N ASN A 122 -17.66 -4.01 13.71
CA ASN A 122 -17.26 -3.45 14.99
C ASN A 122 -17.70 -4.39 16.12
N ILE A 123 -16.76 -5.17 16.66
CA ILE A 123 -17.04 -6.15 17.72
C ILE A 123 -17.63 -5.47 18.96
N ARG A 124 -17.10 -4.30 19.37
CA ARG A 124 -17.55 -3.59 20.58
C ARG A 124 -18.98 -3.08 20.48
N ARG A 125 -19.41 -2.69 19.28
CA ARG A 125 -20.77 -2.18 19.03
C ARG A 125 -21.72 -3.24 18.48
N GLN A 126 -21.22 -4.44 18.18
CA GLN A 126 -21.95 -5.52 17.51
C GLN A 126 -22.67 -5.03 16.24
N THR A 127 -22.02 -4.15 15.48
CA THR A 127 -22.58 -3.56 14.26
C THR A 127 -21.75 -3.91 13.05
N LEU A 128 -22.44 -4.24 11.96
CA LEU A 128 -21.85 -4.41 10.64
C LEU A 128 -22.19 -3.20 9.77
N THR A 129 -21.17 -2.53 9.24
CA THR A 129 -21.36 -1.38 8.32
C THR A 129 -20.90 -1.74 6.92
N PRO A 130 -21.67 -1.45 5.86
CA PRO A 130 -21.23 -1.68 4.49
C PRO A 130 -20.07 -0.74 4.13
N GLY A 131 -19.11 -1.27 3.37
CA GLY A 131 -17.93 -0.55 2.89
C GLY A 131 -16.74 -0.52 3.86
N LYS A 132 -15.70 0.20 3.43
CA LYS A 132 -14.50 0.47 4.23
C LYS A 132 -14.71 1.73 5.06
N SER A 133 -14.21 1.74 6.30
CA SER A 133 -14.15 2.97 7.10
C SER A 133 -13.25 4.01 6.41
N LEU A 134 -13.82 5.18 6.07
CA LEU A 134 -13.09 6.27 5.40
C LEU A 134 -11.88 6.76 6.21
N SER A 135 -12.04 6.90 7.53
CA SER A 135 -10.96 7.33 8.42
C SER A 135 -9.79 6.35 8.42
N ARG A 136 -10.09 5.05 8.39
CA ARG A 136 -9.08 3.98 8.28
C ARG A 136 -8.37 4.05 6.93
N SER A 137 -9.10 4.15 5.83
CA SER A 137 -8.50 4.26 4.48
C SER A 137 -7.57 5.46 4.37
N ILE A 138 -7.99 6.63 4.87
CA ILE A 138 -7.18 7.85 4.88
C ILE A 138 -5.92 7.63 5.74
N LEU A 139 -6.05 7.04 6.93
CA LEU A 139 -4.90 6.79 7.82
C LEU A 139 -3.87 5.87 7.16
N LEU A 140 -4.31 4.77 6.56
CA LEU A 140 -3.42 3.79 5.91
C LEU A 140 -2.73 4.37 4.68
N VAL A 141 -3.46 5.17 3.90
CA VAL A 141 -2.92 5.95 2.78
C VAL A 141 -1.88 6.96 3.26
N SER A 142 -2.21 7.74 4.30
CA SER A 142 -1.32 8.75 4.86
C SER A 142 -0.07 8.12 5.43
N LEU A 143 -0.19 7.02 6.18
CA LEU A 143 0.95 6.28 6.73
C LEU A 143 1.89 5.83 5.62
N ARG A 144 1.34 5.23 4.55
CA ARG A 144 2.12 4.79 3.39
C ARG A 144 2.84 5.94 2.72
N ARG A 145 2.13 7.04 2.46
CA ARG A 145 2.70 8.28 1.88
C ARG A 145 3.80 8.87 2.75
N THR A 146 3.64 8.82 4.08
CA THR A 146 4.67 9.30 5.01
C THR A 146 5.90 8.41 4.96
N LEU A 147 5.74 7.09 4.88
CA LEU A 147 6.86 6.14 4.76
C LEU A 147 7.66 6.37 3.46
N THR A 148 6.98 6.50 2.32
CA THR A 148 7.65 6.77 1.04
C THR A 148 8.38 8.11 1.07
N LEU A 149 7.74 9.16 1.58
CA LEU A 149 8.34 10.49 1.68
C LEU A 149 9.56 10.53 2.61
N ILE A 150 9.56 9.76 3.71
CA ILE A 150 10.74 9.62 4.58
C ILE A 150 11.90 8.97 3.82
N ILE A 151 11.64 7.89 3.07
CA ILE A 151 12.66 7.21 2.28
C ILE A 151 13.24 8.15 1.22
N GLU A 152 12.39 8.84 0.48
CA GLU A 152 12.81 9.78 -0.55
C GLU A 152 13.59 10.96 0.05
N ALA A 153 13.20 11.46 1.22
CA ALA A 153 13.93 12.49 1.95
C ALA A 153 15.33 12.01 2.40
N ILE A 154 15.45 10.77 2.88
CA ILE A 154 16.75 10.17 3.22
C ILE A 154 17.62 10.07 1.97
N VAL A 155 17.08 9.57 0.86
CA VAL A 155 17.80 9.49 -0.42
C VAL A 155 18.19 10.88 -0.90
N PHE A 156 17.31 11.87 -0.80
CA PHE A 156 17.59 13.25 -1.18
C PHE A 156 18.74 13.85 -0.36
N TRP A 157 18.75 13.60 0.95
CA TRP A 157 19.82 14.01 1.83
C TRP A 157 21.16 13.30 1.52
N LEU A 158 21.11 11.99 1.23
CA LEU A 158 22.26 11.17 0.84
C LEU A 158 22.86 11.64 -0.50
N PHE A 159 22.02 12.04 -1.45
CA PHE A 159 22.44 12.67 -2.70
C PHE A 159 22.98 14.09 -2.51
N GLY A 160 23.09 14.59 -1.27
CA GLY A 160 23.82 15.81 -0.94
C GLY A 160 23.06 17.09 -1.23
N TYR A 161 21.73 17.03 -1.31
CA TYR A 161 20.89 18.23 -1.38
C TYR A 161 20.75 18.85 0.00
N ARG A 162 21.18 20.11 0.15
CA ARG A 162 21.19 20.83 1.44
C ARG A 162 20.49 22.18 1.38
N GLN A 163 20.20 22.70 0.19
CA GLN A 163 19.54 24.00 0.05
C GLN A 163 18.06 23.93 0.42
N LYS A 164 17.58 24.91 1.20
CA LYS A 164 16.16 25.01 1.62
C LYS A 164 15.20 25.03 0.43
N ILE A 165 15.59 25.71 -0.66
CA ILE A 165 14.77 25.80 -1.89
C ILE A 165 14.63 24.43 -2.56
N SER A 166 15.70 23.64 -2.61
CA SER A 166 15.68 22.28 -3.14
C SER A 166 14.82 21.34 -2.28
N TRP A 167 14.86 21.49 -0.95
CA TRP A 167 13.99 20.75 -0.01
C TRP A 167 12.51 21.14 -0.13
N LEU A 168 12.21 22.43 -0.35
CA LEU A 168 10.85 22.88 -0.61
C LEU A 168 10.32 22.33 -1.93
N ALA A 169 11.13 22.38 -2.99
CA ALA A 169 10.77 21.80 -4.29
C ALA A 169 10.55 20.28 -4.18
N PHE A 170 11.41 19.58 -3.43
CA PHE A 170 11.26 18.16 -3.13
C PHE A 170 9.91 17.85 -2.49
N LEU A 171 9.54 18.55 -1.40
CA LEU A 171 8.28 18.30 -0.71
C LEU A 171 7.07 18.58 -1.61
N ILE A 172 7.08 19.69 -2.35
CA ILE A 172 5.96 20.04 -3.23
C ILE A 172 5.79 19.01 -4.35
N ILE A 173 6.89 18.61 -5.00
CA ILE A 173 6.85 17.66 -6.13
C ILE A 173 6.30 16.31 -5.66
N ASN A 174 6.83 15.75 -4.56
CA ASN A 174 6.40 14.45 -4.05
C ASN A 174 4.96 14.48 -3.51
N LEU A 175 4.56 15.55 -2.81
CA LEU A 175 3.18 15.68 -2.34
C LEU A 175 2.18 15.82 -3.48
N LEU A 176 2.53 16.52 -4.56
CA LEU A 176 1.66 16.65 -5.74
C LEU A 176 1.56 15.35 -6.52
N SER A 177 2.69 14.69 -6.78
CA SER A 177 2.73 13.44 -7.56
C SER A 177 2.01 12.30 -6.83
N GLN A 178 2.45 11.96 -5.61
CA GLN A 178 1.86 10.90 -4.79
C GLN A 178 0.46 11.27 -4.26
N GLY A 179 0.22 12.58 -4.11
CA GLY A 179 -1.11 13.17 -3.87
C GLY A 179 -2.10 12.74 -4.94
N THR A 180 -1.77 13.09 -6.18
CA THR A 180 -2.60 12.86 -7.36
C THR A 180 -2.82 11.37 -7.62
N LEU A 181 -1.75 10.57 -7.61
CA LEU A 181 -1.84 9.13 -7.81
C LEU A 181 -2.82 8.47 -6.84
N ASN A 182 -2.75 8.84 -5.56
CA ASN A 182 -3.61 8.25 -4.55
C ASN A 182 -5.08 8.64 -4.69
N ILE A 183 -5.37 9.88 -5.12
CA ILE A 183 -6.74 10.33 -5.40
C ILE A 183 -7.31 9.54 -6.58
N MET A 184 -6.52 9.35 -7.64
CA MET A 184 -6.93 8.56 -8.81
C MET A 184 -7.24 7.10 -8.43
N LEU A 185 -6.39 6.49 -7.59
CA LEU A 185 -6.57 5.10 -7.16
C LEU A 185 -7.75 4.88 -6.20
N ASN A 186 -8.11 5.89 -5.39
CA ASN A 186 -9.30 5.81 -4.53
C ASN A 186 -10.62 6.06 -5.29
N GLY A 187 -10.57 6.61 -6.50
CA GLY A 187 -11.74 6.80 -7.36
C GLY A 187 -12.19 5.54 -8.10
N GLU A 188 -11.29 4.56 -8.26
CA GLU A 188 -11.52 3.32 -9.02
C GLU A 188 -11.94 2.17 -8.08
N SER A 189 -12.91 1.37 -8.53
CA SER A 189 -13.54 0.25 -7.80
C SER A 189 -12.52 -0.72 -7.14
N PRO A 190 -12.78 -1.26 -5.92
CA PRO A 190 -11.82 -2.01 -5.11
C PRO A 190 -11.62 -3.47 -5.56
N ILE A 191 -11.25 -3.70 -6.82
CA ILE A 191 -10.80 -5.02 -7.26
C ILE A 191 -9.29 -5.11 -7.00
N ALA A 192 -8.92 -5.75 -5.89
CA ALA A 192 -7.59 -5.74 -5.29
C ALA A 192 -6.44 -6.05 -6.27
N SER A 193 -6.68 -6.92 -7.26
CA SER A 193 -5.70 -7.29 -8.29
C SER A 193 -5.46 -6.18 -9.33
N TYR A 194 -6.49 -5.42 -9.74
CA TYR A 194 -6.30 -4.27 -10.64
C TYR A 194 -5.69 -3.07 -9.94
N VAL A 195 -5.89 -2.92 -8.62
CA VAL A 195 -5.31 -1.82 -7.83
C VAL A 195 -3.78 -1.90 -7.82
N ILE A 196 -3.19 -3.10 -7.71
CA ILE A 196 -1.73 -3.27 -7.76
C ILE A 196 -1.17 -2.95 -9.15
N PHE A 197 -1.82 -3.41 -10.22
CA PHE A 197 -1.42 -3.05 -11.59
C PHE A 197 -1.56 -1.54 -11.85
N GLY A 198 -2.65 -0.92 -11.40
CA GLY A 198 -2.87 0.52 -11.49
C GLY A 198 -1.83 1.32 -10.71
N LEU A 199 -1.43 0.84 -9.52
CA LEU A 199 -0.34 1.42 -8.73
C LEU A 199 0.99 1.42 -9.51
N ILE A 200 1.39 0.28 -10.09
CA ILE A 200 2.65 0.18 -10.85
C ILE A 200 2.64 1.11 -12.07
N ILE A 201 1.54 1.13 -12.83
CA ILE A 201 1.42 2.02 -13.99
C ILE A 201 1.45 3.49 -13.55
N GLY A 202 0.73 3.82 -12.49
CA GLY A 202 0.68 5.17 -11.94
C GLY A 202 2.04 5.66 -11.41
N GLU A 203 2.81 4.78 -10.77
CA GLU A 203 4.19 5.03 -10.33
C GLU A 203 5.12 5.35 -11.51
N ILE A 204 4.96 4.71 -12.68
CA ILE A 204 5.72 5.06 -13.88
C ILE A 204 5.42 6.50 -14.33
N PHE A 205 4.14 6.91 -14.31
CA PHE A 205 3.75 8.28 -14.63
C PHE A 205 4.30 9.29 -13.60
N VAL A 206 4.27 8.95 -12.32
CA VAL A 206 4.87 9.73 -11.23
C VAL A 206 6.37 9.91 -11.48
N LEU A 207 7.11 8.82 -11.74
CA LEU A 207 8.54 8.87 -12.04
C LEU A 207 8.87 9.82 -13.20
N ILE A 208 8.08 9.76 -14.29
CA ILE A 208 8.25 10.64 -15.46
C ILE A 208 8.01 12.10 -15.06
N PHE A 209 6.90 12.37 -14.37
CA PHE A 209 6.55 13.71 -13.90
C PHE A 209 7.63 14.30 -12.98
N GLU A 210 8.06 13.53 -11.98
CA GLU A 210 9.09 13.95 -11.04
C GLU A 210 10.42 14.20 -11.71
N SER A 211 10.79 13.37 -12.69
CA SER A 211 12.02 13.55 -13.46
C SER A 211 12.03 14.90 -14.16
N ILE A 212 10.93 15.26 -14.82
CA ILE A 212 10.76 16.55 -15.51
C ILE A 212 10.77 17.70 -14.48
N ALA A 213 10.00 17.57 -13.40
CA ALA A 213 9.87 18.60 -12.37
C ALA A 213 11.21 18.88 -11.67
N PHE A 214 11.94 17.85 -11.24
CA PHE A 214 13.25 18.02 -10.60
C PHE A 214 14.30 18.62 -11.53
N LEU A 215 14.30 18.22 -12.81
CA LEU A 215 15.21 18.81 -13.80
C LEU A 215 14.90 20.29 -14.07
N ARG A 216 13.65 20.72 -13.88
CA ARG A 216 13.22 22.11 -14.09
C ARG A 216 13.44 23.01 -12.87
N PHE A 217 13.02 22.55 -11.69
CA PHE A 217 12.90 23.37 -10.48
C PHE A 217 14.10 23.29 -9.54
N VAL A 218 14.81 22.16 -9.50
CA VAL A 218 15.99 22.01 -8.62
C VAL A 218 17.24 22.24 -9.46
N ARG A 219 18.07 23.25 -9.11
CA ARG A 219 19.31 23.58 -9.85
C ARG A 219 20.60 23.40 -9.05
N GLU A 220 20.52 22.86 -7.84
CA GLU A 220 21.66 22.72 -6.92
C GLU A 220 22.79 21.83 -7.48
N HIS A 221 22.44 20.78 -8.23
CA HIS A 221 23.39 19.79 -8.76
C HIS A 221 23.25 19.58 -10.27
N SER A 222 24.21 18.84 -10.86
CA SER A 222 24.22 18.50 -12.30
C SER A 222 22.93 17.78 -12.73
N ARG A 223 22.60 17.86 -14.03
CA ARG A 223 21.39 17.22 -14.60
C ARG A 223 21.40 15.70 -14.36
N TRP A 224 22.55 15.05 -14.53
CA TRP A 224 22.72 13.62 -14.28
C TRP A 224 22.48 13.24 -12.82
N ARG A 225 23.01 14.00 -11.86
CA ARG A 225 22.80 13.73 -10.42
C ARG A 225 21.33 13.88 -10.03
N ARG A 226 20.63 14.86 -10.61
CA ARG A 226 19.18 15.06 -10.41
C ARG A 226 18.37 13.90 -10.96
N PHE A 227 18.65 13.48 -12.19
CA PHE A 227 17.96 12.35 -12.80
C PHE A 227 18.18 11.05 -12.02
N LEU A 228 19.43 10.76 -11.64
CA LEU A 228 19.77 9.58 -10.85
C LEU A 228 19.11 9.60 -9.46
N TYR A 229 19.04 10.77 -8.83
CA TYR A 229 18.30 10.94 -7.58
C TYR A 229 16.83 10.54 -7.75
N VAL A 230 16.13 11.11 -8.74
CA VAL A 230 14.71 10.83 -8.96
C VAL A 230 14.48 9.35 -9.21
N LEU A 231 15.29 8.74 -10.08
CA LEU A 231 15.22 7.31 -10.39
C LEU A 231 15.41 6.45 -9.13
N THR A 232 16.43 6.77 -8.32
CA THR A 232 16.73 6.01 -7.10
C THR A 232 15.63 6.17 -6.05
N ALA A 233 15.18 7.40 -5.82
CA ALA A 233 14.19 7.73 -4.82
C ALA A 233 12.86 7.03 -5.13
N ASN A 234 12.38 7.16 -6.37
CA ASN A 234 11.15 6.52 -6.84
C ASN A 234 11.24 4.99 -6.82
N LEU A 235 12.38 4.41 -7.21
CA LEU A 235 12.53 2.95 -7.19
C LEU A 235 12.51 2.40 -5.77
N LEU A 236 13.22 3.05 -4.83
CA LEU A 236 13.21 2.65 -3.43
C LEU A 236 11.85 2.87 -2.77
N SER A 237 11.14 3.96 -3.10
CA SER A 237 9.80 4.22 -2.58
C SER A 237 8.75 3.26 -3.17
N LEU A 238 8.84 2.89 -4.45
CA LEU A 238 8.02 1.86 -5.07
C LEU A 238 8.21 0.50 -4.36
N ILE A 239 9.45 0.11 -4.11
CA ILE A 239 9.79 -1.13 -3.39
C ILE A 239 9.19 -1.11 -1.99
N ALA A 240 9.43 -0.04 -1.23
CA ALA A 240 8.94 0.09 0.13
C ALA A 240 7.41 0.18 0.18
N GLY A 241 6.79 0.88 -0.76
CA GLY A 241 5.34 1.00 -0.90
C GLY A 241 4.69 -0.33 -1.29
N GLY A 242 5.30 -1.08 -2.20
CA GLY A 242 4.88 -2.43 -2.58
C GLY A 242 4.96 -3.40 -1.40
N TYR A 243 6.08 -3.40 -0.67
CA TYR A 243 6.23 -4.19 0.55
C TYR A 243 5.24 -3.75 1.65
N ALA A 244 4.98 -2.44 1.78
CA ALA A 244 4.00 -1.94 2.71
C ALA A 244 2.59 -2.46 2.40
N ILE A 245 2.21 -2.69 1.14
CA ILE A 245 0.89 -3.26 0.76
C ILE A 245 0.77 -4.74 1.14
N THR A 246 1.87 -5.49 1.20
CA THR A 246 1.82 -6.91 1.59
C THR A 246 1.57 -7.07 3.09
N ILE A 247 2.08 -6.15 3.90
CA ILE A 247 1.95 -6.15 5.37
C ILE A 247 0.74 -5.33 5.83
N LEU A 248 0.64 -4.11 5.34
CA LEU A 248 -0.42 -3.19 5.71
C LEU A 248 -1.72 -3.58 5.02
N PRO A 249 -2.83 -3.36 5.71
CA PRO A 249 -4.15 -3.54 5.15
C PRO A 249 -4.48 -2.51 4.05
N ILE A 250 -5.41 -2.88 3.16
CA ILE A 250 -5.84 -2.15 1.95
C ILE A 250 -7.28 -1.61 2.14
#